data_AF-A0A354BGM2-F1
#
_entry.id   AF-A0A354BGM2-F1
#
_cell.length_a   1.000
_cell.length_b   1.000
_cell.length_c   1.000
_cell.angle_alpha   90.00
_cell.angle_beta   90.00
_cell.angle_gamma   90.00
#
_symmetry.space_group_name_H-M   'P 1'
#
loop_
_entity.id
_entity.type
_entity.pdbx_description
1 polymer ?
#
loop_
_entity_poly.entity_id
_entity_poly.type
_entity_poly.pdbx_seq_one_letter_code
_entity_poly.pdbx_strand_id
1 'polypeptide(L)'
;KIDTNSETNVKNLFVAGEASGGLHGRNRLMGNSLLDLMVFGKRSGLTAAARATSVKQGTLTINHVRKFRAEAKKHGNASGVISPMILPAYTRKVS
;
A
#
# COMPACT_ATOMS: atom_id res chain seq x y z
N LYS A 1 3.18 -9.03 -1.31
CA LYS A 1 2.97 -10.29 -0.57
C LYS A 1 2.75 -9.94 0.89
N ILE A 2 1.76 -10.55 1.54
CA ILE A 2 1.46 -10.34 2.96
C ILE A 2 1.85 -11.56 3.80
N ASP A 3 2.09 -11.35 5.10
CA ASP A 3 2.30 -12.41 6.08
C ASP A 3 0.98 -12.91 6.69
N THR A 4 1.06 -13.77 7.71
CA THR A 4 -0.12 -14.28 8.42
C THR A 4 -0.89 -13.20 9.19
N ASN A 5 -0.29 -12.04 9.44
CA ASN A 5 -0.96 -10.93 10.13
C ASN A 5 -1.51 -9.90 9.15
N SER A 6 -1.54 -10.23 7.85
CA SER A 6 -1.91 -9.33 6.77
C SER A 6 -0.96 -8.13 6.64
N GLU A 7 0.26 -8.21 7.18
CA GLU A 7 1.30 -7.18 7.06
C GLU A 7 2.12 -7.40 5.79
N THR A 8 2.45 -6.33 5.08
CA THR A 8 3.31 -6.39 3.90
C THR A 8 4.79 -6.44 4.30
N ASN A 9 5.68 -6.51 3.30
CA ASN A 9 7.12 -6.31 3.51
C ASN A 9 7.47 -4.87 3.95
N VAL A 10 6.53 -3.92 3.87
CA VAL A 10 6.65 -2.59 4.45
C VAL A 10 6.05 -2.63 5.84
N LYS A 11 6.87 -2.36 6.87
CA LYS A 11 6.40 -2.38 8.26
C LYS A 11 5.24 -1.40 8.48
N ASN A 12 4.25 -1.84 9.25
CA ASN A 12 3.04 -1.12 9.58
C ASN A 12 2.11 -0.84 8.37
N LEU A 13 2.37 -1.44 7.20
CA LEU A 13 1.46 -1.41 6.07
C LEU A 13 0.74 -2.76 6.00
N PHE A 14 -0.58 -2.73 6.19
CA PHE A 14 -1.45 -3.90 6.19
C PHE A 14 -2.36 -3.90 4.96
N VAL A 15 -2.68 -5.08 4.44
CA VAL A 15 -3.52 -5.25 3.25
C VAL A 15 -4.53 -6.37 3.49
N ALA A 16 -5.79 -6.14 3.13
CA ALA A 16 -6.86 -7.13 3.23
C ALA A 16 -7.69 -7.22 1.95
N GLY A 17 -8.49 -8.28 1.87
CA GLY A 17 -9.44 -8.50 0.78
C GLY A 17 -8.78 -8.87 -0.54
N GLU A 18 -9.34 -8.39 -1.65
CA GLU A 18 -8.85 -8.75 -2.98
C GLU A 18 -7.40 -8.29 -3.23
N ALA A 19 -7.00 -7.17 -2.62
CA ALA A 19 -5.63 -6.66 -2.67
C ALA A 19 -4.63 -7.55 -1.91
N SER A 20 -5.10 -8.40 -0.98
CA SER A 20 -4.25 -9.39 -0.31
C SER A 20 -4.09 -10.68 -1.13
N GLY A 21 -4.65 -10.72 -2.35
CA GLY A 21 -4.89 -11.82 -3.29
C GLY A 21 -3.69 -12.64 -3.77
N GLY A 22 -2.74 -12.93 -2.90
CA GLY A 22 -1.70 -13.93 -3.10
C GLY A 22 -2.03 -15.31 -2.51
N LEU A 23 -3.16 -15.48 -1.81
CA LEU A 23 -3.48 -16.75 -1.14
C LEU A 23 -3.87 -17.88 -2.12
N HIS A 24 -4.54 -17.54 -3.23
CA HIS A 24 -5.11 -18.52 -4.17
C HIS A 24 -4.23 -18.87 -5.38
N GLY A 25 -3.01 -18.33 -5.48
CA GLY A 25 -2.17 -18.57 -6.65
C GLY A 25 -2.89 -18.21 -7.96
N ARG A 26 -2.81 -19.07 -8.98
CA ARG A 26 -3.31 -18.81 -10.34
C ARG A 26 -4.81 -19.11 -10.52
N ASN A 27 -5.47 -19.75 -9.55
CA ASN A 27 -6.88 -20.16 -9.62
C ASN A 27 -7.61 -19.85 -8.30
N ARG A 28 -8.57 -18.93 -8.37
CA ARG A 28 -9.49 -18.60 -7.27
C ARG A 28 -10.56 -19.71 -7.17
N LEU A 29 -10.58 -20.46 -6.07
CA LEU A 29 -11.70 -21.37 -5.75
C LEU A 29 -12.92 -20.51 -5.40
N MET A 30 -13.90 -20.53 -6.30
CA MET A 30 -15.01 -19.56 -6.38
C MET A 30 -15.98 -19.57 -5.18
N GLY A 31 -15.82 -20.50 -4.22
CA GLY A 31 -16.70 -20.66 -3.05
C GLY A 31 -16.27 -19.96 -1.75
N ASN A 32 -14.98 -19.66 -1.55
CA ASN A 32 -14.47 -19.19 -0.24
C ASN A 32 -14.17 -17.69 -0.17
N SER A 33 -14.34 -16.97 -1.27
CA SER A 33 -13.85 -15.59 -1.41
C SER A 33 -14.42 -14.60 -0.41
N LEU A 34 -15.70 -14.77 -0.03
CA LEU A 34 -16.33 -13.92 0.97
C LEU A 34 -15.76 -14.19 2.37
N LEU A 35 -15.52 -15.46 2.68
CA LEU A 35 -14.93 -15.87 3.96
C LEU A 35 -13.49 -15.37 4.07
N ASP A 36 -12.72 -15.42 2.99
CA ASP A 36 -11.36 -14.86 2.97
C ASP A 36 -11.37 -13.35 3.22
N LEU A 37 -12.27 -12.62 2.58
CA LEU A 37 -12.42 -11.18 2.81
C LEU A 37 -12.69 -10.89 4.30
N MET A 38 -13.62 -11.62 4.92
CA MET A 38 -13.98 -11.42 6.32
C MET A 38 -12.84 -11.80 7.28
N VAL A 39 -12.17 -12.92 7.04
CA VAL A 39 -11.06 -13.40 7.89
C VAL A 39 -9.85 -12.48 7.78
N PHE A 40 -9.37 -12.17 6.58
CA PHE A 40 -8.21 -11.31 6.40
C PHE A 40 -8.51 -9.85 6.76
N GLY A 41 -9.74 -9.37 6.52
CA GLY A 41 -10.18 -8.04 6.94
C GLY A 41 -10.20 -7.90 8.46
N LYS A 42 -10.76 -8.87 9.18
CA LYS A 42 -10.73 -8.88 10.65
C LYS A 42 -9.29 -8.93 11.18
N ARG A 43 -8.46 -9.81 10.63
CA ARG A 43 -7.04 -9.97 11.04
C ARG A 43 -6.21 -8.72 10.80
N SER A 44 -6.33 -8.10 9.61
CA SER A 44 -5.61 -6.86 9.30
C SER A 44 -6.06 -5.73 10.22
N GLY A 45 -7.36 -5.60 10.48
CA GLY A 45 -7.91 -4.58 11.36
C GLY A 45 -7.39 -4.70 12.78
N LEU A 46 -7.47 -5.90 13.37
CA LEU A 46 -6.99 -6.16 14.73
C LEU A 46 -5.48 -5.92 14.86
N THR A 47 -4.70 -6.40 13.89
CA THR A 47 -3.24 -6.23 13.92
C THR A 47 -2.85 -4.77 13.73
N ALA A 48 -3.49 -4.06 12.80
CA ALA A 48 -3.23 -2.65 12.58
C ALA A 48 -3.59 -1.81 13.81
N ALA A 49 -4.72 -2.09 14.47
CA ALA A 49 -5.13 -1.42 15.70
C ALA A 49 -4.14 -1.67 16.85
N ALA A 50 -3.74 -2.93 17.07
CA ALA A 50 -2.74 -3.28 18.07
C ALA A 50 -1.36 -2.67 17.77
N ARG A 51 -0.99 -2.56 16.50
CA ARG A 51 0.27 -1.93 16.10
C ARG A 51 0.22 -0.42 16.31
N ALA A 52 -0.90 0.23 16.00
CA ALA A 52 -1.06 1.67 16.12
C ALA A 52 -0.82 2.19 17.55
N THR A 53 -1.19 1.41 18.58
CA THR A 53 -0.92 1.78 19.98
C THR A 53 0.56 1.72 20.35
N SER A 54 1.34 0.83 19.70
CA SER A 54 2.77 0.65 19.95
C SER A 54 3.67 1.59 19.13
N VAL A 55 3.13 2.21 18.08
CA VAL A 55 3.90 3.06 17.16
C VAL A 55 4.06 4.46 17.75
N LYS A 56 5.31 4.81 18.07
CA LYS A 56 5.65 6.21 18.37
C LYS A 56 5.67 7.01 17.08
N GLN A 57 4.76 7.97 16.96
CA GLN A 57 4.74 8.91 15.85
C GLN A 57 5.92 9.88 15.99
N GLY A 58 6.76 9.96 14.95
CA GLY A 58 7.81 10.98 14.88
C GLY A 58 7.24 12.34 14.48
N THR A 59 8.08 13.38 14.52
CA THR A 59 7.70 14.71 14.03
C THR A 59 7.27 14.63 12.56
N LEU A 60 6.07 15.12 12.25
CA LEU A 60 5.60 15.22 10.86
C LEU A 60 6.54 16.15 10.10
N THR A 61 7.34 15.58 9.20
CA THR A 61 8.28 16.33 8.37
C THR A 61 8.07 15.99 6.90
N ILE A 62 8.30 16.99 6.04
CA ILE A 62 8.26 16.82 4.59
C ILE A 62 9.60 16.32 4.02
N ASN A 63 10.47 15.79 4.89
CA ASN A 63 11.82 15.34 4.54
C ASN A 63 11.83 14.23 3.48
N HIS A 64 10.81 13.38 3.46
CA HIS A 64 10.67 12.35 2.43
C HIS A 64 10.51 12.95 1.03
N VAL A 65 9.73 14.03 0.88
CA VAL A 65 9.57 14.75 -0.40
C VAL A 65 10.88 15.41 -0.82
N ARG A 66 11.61 16.01 0.14
CA ARG A 66 12.92 16.61 -0.13
C ARG A 66 13.94 15.57 -0.63
N LYS A 67 14.00 14.39 0.01
CA LYS A 67 14.85 13.28 -0.43
C LYS A 67 14.48 12.77 -1.82
N PHE A 68 13.19 12.51 -2.06
CA PHE A 68 12.69 12.07 -3.36
C PHE A 68 13.03 13.07 -4.48
N ARG A 69 12.83 14.38 -4.24
CA ARG A 69 13.20 15.43 -5.20
C ARG A 69 14.70 15.48 -5.47
N ALA A 70 15.53 15.27 -4.45
CA ALA A 70 16.98 15.21 -4.61
C ALA A 70 17.42 14.00 -5.45
N GLU A 71 16.81 12.83 -5.23
CA GLU A 71 17.04 11.63 -6.06
C GLU A 71 16.57 11.82 -7.50
N ALA A 72 15.36 12.38 -7.70
CA ALA A 72 14.84 12.68 -9.03
C ALA A 72 15.78 13.63 -9.81
N LYS A 73 16.33 14.65 -9.13
CA LYS A 73 17.31 15.58 -9.71
C LYS A 73 18.62 14.88 -10.08
N LYS A 74 19.09 13.91 -9.28
CA LYS A 74 20.30 13.12 -9.58
C LYS A 74 20.14 12.24 -10.83
N HIS A 75 18.94 11.74 -11.09
CA HIS A 75 18.65 10.85 -12.22
C HIS A 75 18.16 11.60 -13.48
N GLY A 76 18.30 12.93 -13.55
CA GLY A 76 18.01 13.70 -14.75
C GLY A 76 16.52 13.87 -15.09
N ASN A 77 15.61 13.31 -14.27
CA ASN A 77 14.17 13.52 -14.44
C ASN A 77 13.74 14.83 -13.76
N ALA A 78 13.98 15.94 -14.45
CA ALA A 78 13.31 17.21 -14.16
C ALA A 78 11.86 17.21 -14.66
N SER A 79 11.13 16.10 -14.47
CA SER A 79 9.73 16.05 -14.86
C SER A 79 8.96 17.04 -14.00
N GLY A 80 8.44 18.10 -14.62
CA GLY A 80 7.68 19.21 -14.02
C GLY A 80 6.37 18.82 -13.34
N VAL A 81 6.26 17.59 -12.85
CA VAL A 81 5.18 17.10 -12.01
C VAL A 81 5.52 17.51 -10.58
N ILE A 82 4.86 18.58 -10.13
CA ILE A 82 5.09 19.21 -8.81
C ILE A 82 4.65 18.30 -7.65
N SER A 83 3.91 17.23 -7.95
CA SER A 83 3.27 16.33 -6.99
C SER A 83 3.58 14.85 -7.29
N PRO A 84 3.69 13.99 -6.28
CA PRO A 84 3.65 12.54 -6.50
C PRO A 84 2.38 12.19 -7.28
N MET A 85 2.49 11.41 -8.34
CA MET A 85 1.32 10.93 -9.08
C MET A 85 0.59 9.89 -8.21
N ILE A 86 -0.38 10.36 -7.42
CA ILE A 86 -1.19 9.49 -6.54
C ILE A 86 -2.19 8.68 -7.36
N LEU A 87 -2.63 9.22 -8.51
CA LEU A 87 -3.53 8.56 -9.44
C LEU A 87 -2.94 8.63 -10.86
N PRO A 88 -2.92 7.51 -11.60
CA PRO A 88 -2.64 7.52 -13.04
C PRO A 88 -3.58 8.47 -13.79
N ALA A 89 -3.15 8.98 -14.93
CA ALA A 89 -4.04 9.71 -15.83
C ALA A 89 -5.07 8.74 -16.43
N TYR A 90 -6.24 8.64 -15.79
CA TYR A 90 -7.36 7.81 -16.25
C TYR A 90 -8.15 8.47 -17.39
N THR A 91 -7.85 9.73 -17.72
CA THR A 91 -8.49 10.41 -18.84
C THR A 91 -7.95 9.87 -20.15
N ARG A 92 -8.85 9.33 -20.99
CA ARG A 92 -8.55 9.00 -22.38
C ARG A 92 -8.07 10.28 -23.06
N LYS A 93 -6.85 10.28 -23.61
CA LYS A 93 -6.43 11.35 -24.53
C LYS A 93 -7.36 11.29 -25.73
N VAL A 94 -8.26 12.26 -25.82
CA VAL A 94 -9.05 12.46 -27.03
C VAL A 94 -8.08 13.01 -28.06
N SER A 95 -7.87 12.24 -29.13
CA SER A 95 -7.13 12.69 -30.32
C SER A 95 -7.85 13.82 -31.01
#